data_AF-A0A1M3EWE7-F1
#
_entry.id   AF-A0A1M3EWE7-F1
#
_cell.length_a   1.000
_cell.length_b   1.000
_cell.length_c   1.000
_cell.angle_alpha   90.00
_cell.angle_beta   90.00
_cell.angle_gamma   90.00
#
_symmetry.space_group_name_H-M   'P 1'
#
loop_
_entity.id
_entity.type
_entity.pdbx_description
1 polymer ?
#
loop_
_entity_poly.entity_id
_entity_poly.type
_entity_poly.pdbx_seq_one_letter_code
_entity_poly.pdbx_strand_id
1 'polypeptide(L)'
;MSGARSARALTIDYDRWLADRITVVRADVARKHAEMHADRLRFLRGTYYLWLARVVERAGGVLDTARVPLVGDLHVENFGTWRDARQVRRWGVNDLDELGTGPWLLDPLRLAVSATLAPHIAMDDDEVCDTILDAYAQARGGADVAVTEPGAAHLRALVPPFASPAKFYDGLAGGHPAADLPAAVVAAAVDVAEAGWRPTWHVHEAGTGSLGHRRRVGVGRAADGRWHAREVKELGPGTAVWAARLDGRLPQPGEGLYARVVATVRGPAAAARVLDWQVRDLAPDIVRIELAGLRPKDASRLLRSMARATADVHATDRPAWKAARAQARALRRKDFRALVATMAAVVKDDFRSYDA
;
A
#
# COMPACT_ATOMS: atom_id res chain seq x y z
N MET A 1 -0.12 -5.42 35.12
CA MET A 1 -0.57 -5.72 33.74
C MET A 1 -1.57 -4.64 33.34
N SER A 2 -1.11 -3.61 32.61
CA SER A 2 -2.03 -2.65 31.98
C SER A 2 -2.88 -3.43 30.97
N GLY A 3 -4.21 -3.41 31.10
CA GLY A 3 -5.10 -4.07 30.14
C GLY A 3 -4.84 -3.57 28.71
N ALA A 4 -4.94 -4.48 27.73
CA ALA A 4 -4.81 -4.12 26.32
C ALA A 4 -5.86 -3.04 25.99
N ARG A 5 -5.43 -1.94 25.35
CA ARG A 5 -6.34 -0.85 24.99
C ARG A 5 -7.34 -1.34 23.93
N SER A 6 -8.59 -0.90 24.02
CA SER A 6 -9.60 -1.23 23.00
C SER A 6 -9.23 -0.66 21.63
N ALA A 7 -9.73 -1.27 20.56
CA ALA A 7 -9.55 -0.79 19.19
C ALA A 7 -9.95 0.70 19.07
N ARG A 8 -11.14 1.04 19.58
CA ARG A 8 -11.67 2.40 19.61
C ARG A 8 -10.75 3.39 20.36
N ALA A 9 -10.21 2.99 21.52
CA ALA A 9 -9.32 3.86 22.28
C ALA A 9 -7.97 4.10 21.58
N LEU A 10 -7.46 3.12 20.83
CA LEU A 10 -6.27 3.28 20.01
C LEU A 10 -6.54 4.13 18.76
N THR A 11 -7.70 3.96 18.13
CA THR A 11 -8.14 4.79 16.99
C THR A 11 -8.25 6.26 17.37
N ILE A 12 -8.94 6.60 18.47
CA ILE A 12 -9.07 8.00 18.93
C ILE A 12 -7.70 8.63 19.18
N ASP A 13 -6.77 7.88 19.76
CA ASP A 13 -5.42 8.34 20.06
C ASP A 13 -4.56 8.51 18.81
N TYR A 14 -4.70 7.61 17.82
CA TYR A 14 -4.09 7.77 16.51
C TYR A 14 -4.64 8.99 15.75
N ASP A 15 -5.96 9.13 15.68
CA ASP A 15 -6.61 10.21 14.94
C ASP A 15 -6.28 11.59 15.54
N ARG A 16 -6.21 11.69 16.88
CA ARG A 16 -5.73 12.91 17.56
C ARG A 16 -4.28 13.21 17.22
N TRP A 17 -3.40 12.21 17.34
CA TRP A 17 -1.98 12.37 17.02
C TRP A 17 -1.75 12.82 15.57
N LEU A 18 -2.53 12.30 14.63
CA LEU A 18 -2.45 12.67 13.21
C LEU A 18 -3.01 14.08 12.97
N ALA A 19 -4.14 14.42 13.58
CA ALA A 19 -4.77 15.74 13.46
C ALA A 19 -3.89 16.88 14.01
N ASP A 20 -3.02 16.61 14.98
CA ASP A 20 -2.05 17.58 15.49
C ASP A 20 -0.89 17.85 14.52
N ARG A 21 -0.75 17.06 13.43
CA ARG A 21 0.41 17.07 12.53
C ARG A 21 0.09 17.41 11.08
N ILE A 22 -1.12 17.13 10.63
CA ILE A 22 -1.57 17.46 9.27
C ILE A 22 -2.94 18.12 9.29
N THR A 23 -3.27 18.81 8.20
CA THR A 23 -4.64 19.28 7.97
C THR A 23 -5.53 18.09 7.61
N VAL A 24 -6.30 17.63 8.58
CA VAL A 24 -7.22 16.50 8.39
C VAL A 24 -8.55 16.98 7.80
N VAL A 25 -8.96 16.37 6.68
CA VAL A 25 -10.30 16.56 6.10
C VAL A 25 -11.31 15.73 6.89
N ARG A 26 -12.02 16.37 7.83
CA ARG A 26 -12.91 15.68 8.79
C ARG A 26 -14.03 14.86 8.14
N ALA A 27 -14.60 15.37 7.04
CA ALA A 27 -15.64 14.65 6.30
C ALA A 27 -15.11 13.32 5.72
N ASP A 28 -13.88 13.32 5.23
CA ASP A 28 -13.23 12.10 4.75
C ASP A 28 -12.96 11.13 5.89
N VAL A 29 -12.49 11.60 7.05
CA VAL A 29 -12.33 10.74 8.23
C VAL A 29 -13.65 10.09 8.62
N ALA A 30 -14.76 10.84 8.67
CA ALA A 30 -16.08 10.26 8.94
C ALA A 30 -16.48 9.20 7.91
N ARG A 31 -16.23 9.46 6.62
CA ARG A 31 -16.43 8.48 5.55
C ARG A 31 -15.54 7.25 5.71
N LYS A 32 -14.28 7.41 6.12
CA LYS A 32 -13.35 6.31 6.41
C LYS A 32 -13.92 5.42 7.50
N HIS A 33 -14.41 6.01 8.58
CA HIS A 33 -15.06 5.27 9.66
C HIS A 33 -16.24 4.46 9.12
N ALA A 34 -17.15 5.10 8.36
CA ALA A 34 -18.28 4.41 7.71
C ALA A 34 -17.84 3.22 6.83
N GLU A 35 -16.82 3.41 6.00
CA GLU A 35 -16.29 2.37 5.11
C GLU A 35 -15.58 1.23 5.86
N MET A 36 -14.95 1.51 7.00
CA MET A 36 -14.33 0.49 7.85
C MET A 36 -15.35 -0.49 8.42
N HIS A 37 -16.63 -0.12 8.54
CA HIS A 37 -17.69 -1.05 8.97
C HIS A 37 -18.17 -2.00 7.86
N ALA A 38 -17.83 -1.73 6.60
CA ALA A 38 -18.39 -2.48 5.47
C ALA A 38 -17.91 -3.95 5.46
N ASP A 39 -16.64 -4.19 5.74
CA ASP A 39 -16.09 -5.55 5.89
C ASP A 39 -14.71 -5.57 6.59
N ARG A 40 -14.30 -6.76 7.00
CA ARG A 40 -13.06 -7.00 7.77
C ARG A 40 -11.79 -6.68 6.98
N LEU A 41 -11.78 -6.85 5.66
CA LEU A 41 -10.63 -6.52 4.84
C LEU A 41 -10.49 -5.00 4.77
N ARG A 42 -11.57 -4.26 4.50
CA ARG A 42 -11.58 -2.80 4.56
C ARG A 42 -11.17 -2.26 5.92
N PHE A 43 -11.64 -2.88 7.01
CA PHE A 43 -11.20 -2.55 8.36
C PHE A 43 -9.69 -2.70 8.53
N LEU A 44 -9.12 -3.87 8.16
CA LEU A 44 -7.67 -4.10 8.24
C LEU A 44 -6.88 -3.05 7.45
N ARG A 45 -7.35 -2.72 6.24
CA ARG A 45 -6.73 -1.69 5.37
C ARG A 45 -6.73 -0.31 6.03
N GLY A 46 -7.83 0.08 6.67
CA GLY A 46 -7.97 1.40 7.32
C GLY A 46 -7.26 1.55 8.67
N THR A 47 -6.78 0.46 9.26
CA THR A 47 -6.33 0.40 10.66
C THR A 47 -4.90 -0.13 10.85
N TYR A 48 -3.96 0.29 9.99
CA TYR A 48 -2.55 -0.13 10.11
C TYR A 48 -1.93 0.17 11.50
N TYR A 49 -2.36 1.25 12.16
CA TYR A 49 -1.93 1.57 13.53
C TYR A 49 -2.39 0.52 14.56
N LEU A 50 -3.62 -0.02 14.42
CA LEU A 50 -4.09 -1.14 15.25
C LEU A 50 -3.24 -2.37 15.00
N TRP A 51 -2.97 -2.68 13.73
CA TRP A 51 -2.12 -3.81 13.38
C TRP A 51 -0.76 -3.77 14.08
N LEU A 52 -0.06 -2.64 14.05
CA LEU A 52 1.23 -2.50 14.74
C LEU A 52 1.10 -2.66 16.25
N ALA A 53 0.08 -2.06 16.87
CA ALA A 53 -0.18 -2.24 18.30
C ALA A 53 -0.45 -3.71 18.67
N ARG A 54 -1.24 -4.40 17.87
CA ARG A 54 -1.60 -5.81 18.10
C ARG A 54 -0.44 -6.77 17.84
N VAL A 55 0.45 -6.47 16.90
CA VAL A 55 1.68 -7.27 16.74
C VAL A 55 2.54 -7.21 18.00
N VAL A 56 2.70 -6.04 18.62
CA VAL A 56 3.42 -5.92 19.91
C VAL A 56 2.78 -6.80 20.98
N GLU A 57 1.45 -6.76 21.09
CA GLU A 57 0.70 -7.46 22.13
C GLU A 57 0.59 -8.98 21.92
N ARG A 58 0.47 -9.45 20.67
CA ARG A 58 0.04 -10.82 20.35
C ARG A 58 1.05 -11.61 19.53
N ALA A 59 2.02 -10.95 18.91
CA ALA A 59 2.98 -11.56 18.00
C ALA A 59 4.39 -10.97 18.20
N GLY A 60 4.79 -10.65 19.44
CA GLY A 60 6.04 -9.96 19.75
C GLY A 60 7.30 -10.61 19.17
N GLY A 61 7.32 -11.94 18.99
CA GLY A 61 8.42 -12.66 18.34
C GLY A 61 8.63 -12.30 16.85
N VAL A 62 7.63 -11.72 16.18
CA VAL A 62 7.77 -11.13 14.83
C VAL A 62 8.80 -10.00 14.86
N LEU A 63 8.89 -9.26 15.96
CA LEU A 63 9.74 -8.07 16.10
C LEU A 63 11.23 -8.40 16.24
N ASP A 64 11.58 -9.66 16.51
CA ASP A 64 12.95 -10.14 16.64
C ASP A 64 13.55 -10.62 15.30
N THR A 65 12.79 -10.51 14.21
CA THR A 65 13.23 -10.91 12.87
C THR A 65 14.13 -9.86 12.21
N ALA A 66 14.85 -10.27 11.15
CA ALA A 66 15.75 -9.39 10.41
C ALA A 66 15.00 -8.16 9.87
N ARG A 67 15.66 -7.00 9.93
CA ARG A 67 15.06 -5.72 9.56
C ARG A 67 15.32 -5.41 8.09
N VAL A 68 14.30 -5.07 7.32
CA VAL A 68 14.38 -4.75 5.89
C VAL A 68 13.52 -3.52 5.59
N PRO A 69 13.68 -2.88 4.41
CA PRO A 69 12.64 -2.02 3.85
C PRO A 69 11.32 -2.77 3.77
N LEU A 70 10.27 -2.25 4.41
CA LEU A 70 8.91 -2.78 4.41
C LEU A 70 8.02 -1.88 3.57
N VAL A 71 7.04 -2.47 2.92
CA VAL A 71 5.87 -1.78 2.36
C VAL A 71 5.08 -1.11 3.47
N GLY A 72 4.84 -1.82 4.58
CA GLY A 72 4.11 -1.32 5.73
C GLY A 72 2.66 -1.83 5.76
N ASP A 73 1.72 -1.05 5.23
CA ASP A 73 0.29 -1.36 5.25
C ASP A 73 -0.14 -2.46 4.26
N LEU A 74 0.78 -3.34 3.85
CA LEU A 74 0.59 -4.34 2.80
C LEU A 74 -0.68 -5.19 2.95
N HIS A 75 -1.43 -5.32 1.86
CA HIS A 75 -2.65 -6.15 1.77
C HIS A 75 -2.91 -6.57 0.32
N VAL A 76 -3.77 -7.56 0.09
CA VAL A 76 -4.07 -8.10 -1.27
C VAL A 76 -4.56 -7.05 -2.27
N GLU A 77 -5.19 -5.96 -1.81
CA GLU A 77 -5.63 -4.85 -2.68
C GLU A 77 -4.59 -3.70 -2.81
N ASN A 78 -3.35 -3.88 -2.32
CA ASN A 78 -2.25 -2.90 -2.43
C ASN A 78 -1.39 -3.16 -3.68
N PHE A 79 -1.90 -3.95 -4.61
CA PHE A 79 -1.18 -4.28 -5.84
C PHE A 79 -1.85 -3.59 -7.03
N GLY A 80 -1.05 -3.23 -8.02
CA GLY A 80 -1.51 -2.43 -9.14
C GLY A 80 -0.50 -2.37 -10.25
N THR A 81 -0.77 -1.51 -11.23
CA THR A 81 0.10 -1.30 -12.38
C THR A 81 0.52 0.15 -12.49
N TRP A 82 1.74 0.37 -12.94
CA TRP A 82 2.28 1.70 -13.28
C TRP A 82 3.13 1.62 -14.55
N ARG A 83 3.54 2.78 -15.06
CA ARG A 83 4.51 2.88 -16.16
C ARG A 83 5.89 3.25 -15.60
N ASP A 84 6.89 2.44 -15.93
CA ASP A 84 8.28 2.73 -15.57
C ASP A 84 8.89 3.80 -16.49
N ALA A 85 10.16 4.19 -16.24
CA ALA A 85 10.86 5.20 -17.03
C ALA A 85 11.00 4.87 -18.53
N ARG A 86 10.80 3.60 -18.91
CA ARG A 86 10.79 3.12 -20.31
C ARG A 86 9.37 2.96 -20.85
N GLN A 87 8.37 3.48 -20.15
CA GLN A 87 6.95 3.37 -20.49
C GLN A 87 6.44 1.92 -20.53
N VAL A 88 7.15 0.98 -19.91
CA VAL A 88 6.71 -0.40 -19.76
C VAL A 88 5.69 -0.47 -18.64
N ARG A 89 4.55 -1.10 -18.90
CA ARG A 89 3.51 -1.30 -17.90
C ARG A 89 3.92 -2.42 -16.94
N ARG A 90 4.30 -2.03 -15.73
CA ARG A 90 4.75 -2.90 -14.65
C ARG A 90 3.61 -3.28 -13.73
N TRP A 91 3.83 -4.32 -12.93
CA TRP A 91 2.94 -4.75 -11.86
C TRP A 91 3.73 -4.99 -10.56
N GLY A 92 3.12 -4.66 -9.43
CA GLY A 92 3.66 -4.91 -8.11
C GLY A 92 2.94 -4.12 -7.03
N VAL A 93 3.64 -3.79 -5.95
CA VAL A 93 3.10 -2.99 -4.84
C VAL A 93 2.85 -1.56 -5.33
N ASN A 94 1.64 -1.04 -5.08
CA ASN A 94 1.16 0.21 -5.67
C ASN A 94 1.19 1.40 -4.71
N ASP A 95 1.05 1.16 -3.40
CA ASP A 95 1.08 2.19 -2.37
C ASP A 95 2.28 1.96 -1.43
N LEU A 96 3.05 3.01 -1.20
CA LEU A 96 4.33 3.01 -0.46
C LEU A 96 4.36 4.14 0.57
N ASP A 97 3.19 4.57 1.03
CA ASP A 97 3.04 5.67 1.97
C ASP A 97 3.52 5.31 3.38
N GLU A 98 3.45 4.02 3.74
CA GLU A 98 3.86 3.48 5.05
C GLU A 98 5.27 2.85 5.02
N LEU A 99 6.10 3.20 4.03
CA LEU A 99 7.47 2.72 3.94
C LEU A 99 8.25 3.01 5.22
N GLY A 100 8.91 1.97 5.72
CA GLY A 100 9.84 2.06 6.84
C GLY A 100 10.81 0.90 6.85
N THR A 101 11.84 0.97 7.69
CA THR A 101 12.76 -0.15 7.94
C THR A 101 12.36 -0.85 9.22
N GLY A 102 11.98 -2.13 9.11
CA GLY A 102 11.46 -2.91 10.23
C GLY A 102 11.52 -4.43 10.01
N PRO A 103 11.03 -5.21 10.98
CA PRO A 103 11.06 -6.67 10.94
C PRO A 103 10.33 -7.24 9.70
N TRP A 104 11.03 -8.03 8.88
CA TRP A 104 10.54 -8.47 7.55
C TRP A 104 9.22 -9.22 7.61
N LEU A 105 8.97 -9.94 8.70
CA LEU A 105 7.81 -10.83 8.83
C LEU A 105 6.50 -10.04 8.98
N LEU A 106 6.54 -8.73 9.28
CA LEU A 106 5.36 -7.87 9.33
C LEU A 106 4.57 -7.86 8.02
N ASP A 107 5.27 -7.76 6.88
CA ASP A 107 4.63 -7.64 5.56
C ASP A 107 3.99 -8.97 5.11
N PRO A 108 4.70 -10.12 5.05
CA PRO A 108 4.09 -11.39 4.68
C PRO A 108 2.99 -11.85 5.63
N LEU A 109 3.12 -11.57 6.93
CA LEU A 109 2.07 -11.87 7.91
C LEU A 109 0.80 -11.05 7.63
N ARG A 110 0.94 -9.74 7.41
CA ARG A 110 -0.20 -8.87 7.08
C ARG A 110 -0.83 -9.23 5.75
N LEU A 111 -0.03 -9.54 4.73
CA LEU A 111 -0.49 -10.01 3.43
C LEU A 111 -1.31 -11.30 3.56
N ALA A 112 -0.80 -12.29 4.29
CA ALA A 112 -1.50 -13.55 4.52
C ALA A 112 -2.83 -13.35 5.27
N VAL A 113 -2.83 -12.57 6.36
CA VAL A 113 -4.08 -12.21 7.07
C VAL A 113 -5.07 -11.53 6.12
N SER A 114 -4.63 -10.56 5.31
CA SER A 114 -5.51 -9.89 4.36
C SER A 114 -6.09 -10.86 3.31
N ALA A 115 -5.32 -11.86 2.88
CA ALA A 115 -5.77 -12.86 1.93
C ALA A 115 -6.83 -13.80 2.54
N THR A 116 -6.65 -14.24 3.80
CA THR A 116 -7.67 -15.06 4.52
C THR A 116 -8.99 -14.31 4.78
N LEU A 117 -8.95 -12.98 4.79
CA LEU A 117 -10.14 -12.13 4.96
C LEU A 117 -10.80 -11.75 3.62
N ALA A 118 -10.14 -12.00 2.50
CA ALA A 118 -10.58 -11.55 1.18
C ALA A 118 -11.52 -12.59 0.53
N PRO A 119 -12.80 -12.26 0.27
CA PRO A 119 -13.78 -13.23 -0.23
C PRO A 119 -13.47 -13.75 -1.65
N HIS A 120 -12.66 -13.03 -2.42
CA HIS A 120 -12.28 -13.41 -3.78
C HIS A 120 -11.07 -14.36 -3.84
N ILE A 121 -10.36 -14.56 -2.73
CA ILE A 121 -9.25 -15.52 -2.65
C ILE A 121 -9.84 -16.90 -2.33
N ALA A 122 -10.16 -17.66 -3.38
CA ALA A 122 -10.72 -19.00 -3.26
C ALA A 122 -9.63 -20.05 -2.96
N MET A 123 -9.04 -19.98 -1.77
CA MET A 123 -8.03 -20.90 -1.24
C MET A 123 -8.28 -21.13 0.26
N ASP A 124 -7.88 -22.28 0.80
CA ASP A 124 -7.91 -22.46 2.26
C ASP A 124 -6.81 -21.65 2.95
N ASP A 125 -7.02 -21.32 4.23
CA ASP A 125 -6.13 -20.46 5.00
C ASP A 125 -4.70 -21.04 5.09
N ASP A 126 -4.56 -22.37 5.18
CA ASP A 126 -3.26 -23.05 5.26
C ASP A 126 -2.52 -22.98 3.91
N GLU A 127 -3.22 -23.18 2.80
CA GLU A 127 -2.71 -22.99 1.44
C GLU A 127 -2.29 -21.54 1.18
N VAL A 128 -3.06 -20.56 1.66
CA VAL A 128 -2.70 -19.13 1.59
C VAL A 128 -1.37 -18.89 2.31
N CYS A 129 -1.26 -19.36 3.56
CA CYS A 129 -0.06 -19.19 4.38
C CYS A 129 1.17 -19.82 3.72
N ASP A 130 1.06 -21.09 3.31
CA ASP A 130 2.15 -21.82 2.68
C ASP A 130 2.57 -21.17 1.36
N THR A 131 1.60 -20.79 0.53
CA THR A 131 1.86 -20.17 -0.77
C THR A 131 2.65 -18.87 -0.63
N ILE A 132 2.27 -18.02 0.32
CA ILE A 132 2.95 -16.72 0.54
C ILE A 132 4.35 -16.94 1.11
N LEU A 133 4.48 -17.76 2.16
CA LEU A 133 5.76 -17.99 2.83
C LEU A 133 6.77 -18.65 1.89
N ASP A 134 6.37 -19.71 1.17
CA ASP A 134 7.23 -20.43 0.24
C ASP A 134 7.68 -19.52 -0.92
N ALA A 135 6.75 -18.75 -1.49
CA ALA A 135 7.05 -17.86 -2.61
C ALA A 135 8.02 -16.75 -2.19
N TYR A 136 7.87 -16.20 -0.99
CA TYR A 136 8.80 -15.23 -0.43
C TYR A 136 10.19 -15.86 -0.19
N ALA A 137 10.24 -17.06 0.42
CA ALA A 137 11.48 -17.80 0.70
C ALA A 137 12.26 -18.21 -0.58
N GLN A 138 11.54 -18.40 -1.69
CA GLN A 138 12.08 -18.75 -3.01
C GLN A 138 12.36 -17.53 -3.90
N ALA A 139 11.95 -16.32 -3.47
CA ALA A 139 12.12 -15.12 -4.28
C ALA A 139 13.59 -14.82 -4.58
N ARG A 140 13.83 -14.26 -5.77
CA ARG A 140 15.16 -13.82 -6.22
C ARG A 140 15.43 -12.34 -5.91
N GLY A 141 14.37 -11.55 -5.68
CA GLY A 141 14.45 -10.11 -5.45
C GLY A 141 14.83 -9.35 -6.74
N GLY A 142 14.05 -8.33 -7.08
CA GLY A 142 14.18 -7.53 -8.30
C GLY A 142 13.69 -8.25 -9.55
N ALA A 143 12.56 -8.97 -9.46
CA ALA A 143 12.04 -9.73 -10.59
C ALA A 143 11.22 -8.90 -11.60
N ASP A 144 10.86 -7.65 -11.26
CA ASP A 144 10.10 -6.67 -12.04
C ASP A 144 9.19 -7.25 -13.14
N VAL A 145 7.88 -7.36 -12.88
CA VAL A 145 6.97 -8.01 -13.82
C VAL A 145 6.38 -6.99 -14.80
N ALA A 146 6.60 -7.18 -16.11
CA ALA A 146 5.82 -6.49 -17.13
C ALA A 146 4.49 -7.23 -17.38
N VAL A 147 3.36 -6.49 -17.37
CA VAL A 147 1.99 -7.06 -17.52
C VAL A 147 1.77 -7.70 -18.89
N THR A 148 2.55 -7.30 -19.89
CA THR A 148 2.51 -7.82 -21.25
C THR A 148 3.24 -9.14 -21.43
N GLU A 149 4.05 -9.58 -20.46
CA GLU A 149 4.77 -10.84 -20.56
C GLU A 149 3.80 -12.05 -20.64
N PRO A 150 4.14 -13.10 -21.41
CA PRO A 150 3.31 -14.29 -21.51
C PRO A 150 2.96 -14.92 -20.15
N GLY A 151 3.91 -14.89 -19.20
CA GLY A 151 3.72 -15.42 -17.85
C GLY A 151 2.79 -14.60 -16.94
N ALA A 152 2.44 -13.36 -17.32
CA ALA A 152 1.67 -12.42 -16.51
C ALA A 152 0.17 -12.42 -16.84
N ALA A 153 -0.34 -13.42 -17.58
CA ALA A 153 -1.73 -13.48 -18.00
C ALA A 153 -2.74 -13.40 -16.83
N HIS A 154 -2.44 -14.01 -15.68
CA HIS A 154 -3.29 -13.92 -14.48
C HIS A 154 -3.31 -12.51 -13.86
N LEU A 155 -2.23 -11.75 -13.98
CA LEU A 155 -2.17 -10.36 -13.49
C LEU A 155 -2.91 -9.42 -14.45
N ARG A 156 -2.73 -9.63 -15.75
CA ARG A 156 -3.41 -8.86 -16.80
C ARG A 156 -4.94 -9.01 -16.73
N ALA A 157 -5.42 -10.19 -16.31
CA ALA A 157 -6.85 -10.42 -16.11
C ALA A 157 -7.47 -9.62 -14.96
N LEU A 158 -6.66 -9.16 -14.00
CA LEU A 158 -7.12 -8.37 -12.84
C LEU A 158 -7.00 -6.86 -13.08
N VAL A 159 -6.44 -6.47 -14.21
CA VAL A 159 -6.46 -5.09 -14.65
C VAL A 159 -7.86 -4.80 -15.18
N PRO A 160 -8.60 -3.83 -14.59
CA PRO A 160 -9.91 -3.47 -15.10
C PRO A 160 -9.82 -3.00 -16.57
N PRO A 161 -10.76 -3.43 -17.43
CA PRO A 161 -10.85 -2.91 -18.78
C PRO A 161 -11.22 -1.43 -18.72
N PHE A 162 -10.67 -0.66 -19.66
CA PHE A 162 -10.89 0.77 -19.70
C PHE A 162 -11.82 1.19 -20.84
N ALA A 163 -12.71 2.16 -20.58
CA ALA A 163 -13.75 2.58 -21.51
C ALA A 163 -13.41 3.84 -22.36
N SER A 164 -12.88 4.94 -21.80
CA SER A 164 -12.69 6.18 -22.58
C SER A 164 -11.70 7.19 -21.94
N PRO A 165 -10.52 7.45 -22.56
CA PRO A 165 -9.53 8.41 -22.04
C PRO A 165 -10.12 9.79 -21.79
N ALA A 166 -10.98 10.25 -22.73
CA ALA A 166 -11.65 11.52 -22.63
C ALA A 166 -12.51 11.61 -21.35
N LYS A 167 -13.42 10.65 -21.12
CA LYS A 167 -14.27 10.64 -19.92
C LYS A 167 -13.47 10.65 -18.62
N PHE A 168 -12.34 9.95 -18.59
CA PHE A 168 -11.45 9.93 -17.42
C PHE A 168 -10.91 11.33 -17.11
N TYR A 169 -10.29 12.00 -18.08
CA TYR A 169 -9.72 13.33 -17.89
C TYR A 169 -10.80 14.41 -17.70
N ASP A 170 -11.93 14.32 -18.40
CA ASP A 170 -13.07 15.21 -18.22
C ASP A 170 -13.64 15.10 -16.80
N GLY A 171 -13.70 13.88 -16.24
CA GLY A 171 -14.12 13.65 -14.86
C GLY A 171 -13.18 14.30 -13.84
N LEU A 172 -11.87 14.29 -14.09
CA LEU A 172 -10.89 14.98 -13.23
C LEU A 172 -11.01 16.51 -13.37
N ALA A 173 -11.19 17.02 -14.58
CA ALA A 173 -11.32 18.44 -14.87
C ALA A 173 -12.66 19.03 -14.38
N GLY A 174 -13.69 18.21 -14.22
CA GLY A 174 -14.97 18.59 -13.63
C GLY A 174 -14.96 18.73 -12.10
N GLY A 175 -13.86 18.40 -11.43
CA GLY A 175 -13.71 18.54 -9.99
C GLY A 175 -13.71 20.01 -9.52
N HIS A 176 -13.95 20.22 -8.23
CA HIS A 176 -13.96 21.57 -7.64
C HIS A 176 -12.57 22.22 -7.78
N PRO A 177 -12.44 23.47 -8.25
CA PRO A 177 -11.13 24.11 -8.40
C PRO A 177 -10.35 24.19 -7.08
N ALA A 178 -9.03 24.06 -7.16
CA ALA A 178 -8.15 24.14 -6.00
C ALA A 178 -6.97 25.09 -6.24
N ALA A 179 -6.69 25.94 -5.25
CA ALA A 179 -5.62 26.93 -5.29
C ALA A 179 -4.74 26.92 -4.03
N ASP A 180 -4.90 25.91 -3.16
CA ASP A 180 -4.25 25.82 -1.86
C ASP A 180 -2.93 25.01 -1.86
N LEU A 181 -2.39 24.71 -3.04
CA LEU A 181 -1.15 23.94 -3.16
C LEU A 181 0.09 24.82 -2.98
N PRO A 182 1.11 24.36 -2.22
CA PRO A 182 2.40 25.02 -2.18
C PRO A 182 3.05 25.06 -3.57
N ALA A 183 3.72 26.16 -3.90
CA ALA A 183 4.37 26.35 -5.19
C ALA A 183 5.40 25.24 -5.52
N ALA A 184 6.14 24.76 -4.52
CA ALA A 184 7.09 23.66 -4.68
C ALA A 184 6.43 22.34 -5.07
N VAL A 185 5.19 22.08 -4.61
CA VAL A 185 4.42 20.87 -4.96
C VAL A 185 3.95 20.96 -6.42
N VAL A 186 3.48 22.13 -6.84
CA VAL A 186 3.11 22.39 -8.24
C VAL A 186 4.32 22.24 -9.15
N ALA A 187 5.47 22.83 -8.79
CA ALA A 187 6.71 22.72 -9.54
C ALA A 187 7.16 21.25 -9.69
N ALA A 188 7.20 20.49 -8.58
CA ALA A 188 7.57 19.07 -8.65
C ALA A 188 6.61 18.24 -9.51
N ALA A 189 5.32 18.57 -9.51
CA ALA A 189 4.35 17.90 -10.38
C ALA A 189 4.58 18.20 -11.87
N VAL A 190 4.97 19.43 -12.19
CA VAL A 190 5.34 19.83 -13.56
C VAL A 190 6.67 19.21 -13.98
N ASP A 191 7.65 19.13 -13.08
CA ASP A 191 8.98 18.57 -13.39
C ASP A 191 8.95 17.09 -13.76
N VAL A 192 8.02 16.32 -13.17
CA VAL A 192 7.80 14.90 -13.51
C VAL A 192 6.72 14.68 -14.56
N ALA A 193 6.16 15.77 -15.10
CA ALA A 193 5.18 15.72 -16.18
C ALA A 193 5.85 15.79 -17.56
N GLU A 194 5.05 15.51 -18.58
CA GLU A 194 5.43 15.63 -19.97
C GLU A 194 5.72 17.09 -20.32
N ALA A 195 6.67 17.31 -21.24
CA ALA A 195 7.13 18.64 -21.59
C ALA A 195 5.97 19.56 -22.02
N GLY A 196 5.94 20.77 -21.45
CA GLY A 196 4.90 21.76 -21.73
C GLY A 196 3.52 21.43 -21.18
N TRP A 197 3.41 20.52 -20.20
CA TRP A 197 2.17 20.24 -19.48
C TRP A 197 1.63 21.50 -18.77
N ARG A 198 0.36 21.83 -19.06
CA ARG A 198 -0.35 22.99 -18.50
C ARG A 198 -1.59 22.54 -17.74
N PRO A 199 -1.47 22.26 -16.42
CA PRO A 199 -2.59 21.76 -15.63
C PRO A 199 -3.53 22.87 -15.13
N THR A 200 -4.79 22.53 -14.97
CA THR A 200 -5.70 23.14 -13.99
C THR A 200 -5.81 22.22 -12.77
N TRP A 201 -5.92 22.79 -11.57
CA TRP A 201 -5.91 22.04 -10.32
C TRP A 201 -7.30 21.94 -9.70
N HIS A 202 -7.64 20.74 -9.25
CA HIS A 202 -8.95 20.41 -8.70
C HIS A 202 -8.82 19.59 -7.41
N VAL A 203 -9.82 19.67 -6.55
CA VAL A 203 -10.00 18.76 -5.40
C VAL A 203 -10.23 17.35 -5.93
N HIS A 204 -9.52 16.38 -5.37
CA HIS A 204 -9.66 14.98 -5.76
C HIS A 204 -10.00 14.12 -4.55
N GLU A 205 -11.14 13.44 -4.59
CA GLU A 205 -11.59 12.52 -3.55
C GLU A 205 -11.63 11.09 -4.10
N ALA A 206 -10.68 10.25 -3.69
CA ALA A 206 -10.65 8.85 -4.09
C ALA A 206 -9.99 7.96 -3.02
N GLY A 207 -10.45 6.71 -2.88
CA GLY A 207 -9.79 5.64 -2.12
C GLY A 207 -9.95 5.71 -0.59
N THR A 208 -10.41 4.60 -0.01
CA THR A 208 -10.75 4.43 1.42
C THR A 208 -9.56 4.57 2.38
N GLY A 209 -8.39 4.02 2.03
CA GLY A 209 -7.18 4.01 2.88
C GLY A 209 -6.49 5.37 3.08
N SER A 210 -6.93 6.38 2.35
CA SER A 210 -6.33 7.73 2.30
C SER A 210 -7.25 8.85 2.77
N LEU A 211 -8.47 8.48 3.18
CA LEU A 211 -9.46 9.42 3.64
C LEU A 211 -8.98 10.13 4.90
N GLY A 212 -8.97 11.47 4.83
CA GLY A 212 -8.46 12.38 5.86
C GLY A 212 -7.28 13.23 5.39
N HIS A 213 -6.60 12.84 4.31
CA HIS A 213 -5.47 13.59 3.74
C HIS A 213 -5.91 14.48 2.57
N ARG A 214 -5.32 15.67 2.45
CA ARG A 214 -5.59 16.54 1.30
C ARG A 214 -5.06 15.92 0.01
N ARG A 215 -5.90 15.94 -1.01
CA ARG A 215 -5.57 15.48 -2.36
C ARG A 215 -6.04 16.46 -3.40
N ARG A 216 -5.17 16.72 -4.37
CA ARG A 216 -5.44 17.56 -5.52
C ARG A 216 -5.01 16.84 -6.78
N VAL A 217 -5.70 17.11 -7.88
CA VAL A 217 -5.31 16.61 -9.19
C VAL A 217 -5.08 17.78 -10.12
N GLY A 218 -3.90 17.79 -10.73
CA GLY A 218 -3.60 18.63 -11.88
C GLY A 218 -3.99 17.85 -13.12
N VAL A 219 -4.79 18.44 -14.01
CA VAL A 219 -5.17 17.82 -15.29
C VAL A 219 -5.01 18.83 -16.41
N GLY A 220 -4.39 18.41 -17.51
CA GLY A 220 -4.06 19.33 -18.59
C GLY A 220 -3.39 18.64 -19.77
N ARG A 221 -3.14 19.42 -20.82
CA ARG A 221 -2.44 18.94 -22.01
C ARG A 221 -0.96 19.23 -21.95
N ALA A 222 -0.15 18.31 -22.47
CA ALA A 222 1.27 18.52 -22.76
C ALA A 222 1.48 19.21 -24.11
N ALA A 223 2.73 19.53 -24.45
CA ALA A 223 3.07 20.19 -25.72
C ALA A 223 2.70 19.35 -26.96
N ASP A 224 2.62 18.03 -26.82
CA ASP A 224 2.17 17.11 -27.87
C ASP A 224 0.64 17.05 -28.03
N GLY A 225 -0.11 17.82 -27.22
CA GLY A 225 -1.57 17.90 -27.24
C GLY A 225 -2.28 16.77 -26.50
N ARG A 226 -1.56 15.80 -25.93
CA ARG A 226 -2.16 14.69 -25.17
C ARG A 226 -2.52 15.12 -23.76
N TRP A 227 -3.55 14.49 -23.21
CA TRP A 227 -4.01 14.72 -21.85
C TRP A 227 -3.19 13.91 -20.84
N HIS A 228 -2.82 14.57 -19.75
CA HIS A 228 -2.09 13.99 -18.63
C HIS A 228 -2.65 14.53 -17.31
N ALA A 229 -2.56 13.73 -16.26
CA ALA A 229 -2.90 14.16 -14.91
C ALA A 229 -1.83 13.73 -13.89
N ARG A 230 -1.68 14.55 -12.84
CA ARG A 230 -0.86 14.24 -11.68
C ARG A 230 -1.71 14.42 -10.43
N GLU A 231 -1.81 13.38 -9.62
CA GLU A 231 -2.34 13.52 -8.28
C GLU A 231 -1.21 13.96 -7.34
N VAL A 232 -1.50 14.93 -6.49
CA VAL A 232 -0.67 15.27 -5.34
C VAL A 232 -1.43 14.98 -4.06
N LYS A 233 -0.81 14.18 -3.19
CA LYS A 233 -1.36 13.75 -1.90
C LYS A 233 -0.48 14.27 -0.78
N GLU A 234 -1.06 14.99 0.17
CA GLU A 234 -0.39 15.32 1.41
C GLU A 234 -0.20 14.05 2.24
N LEU A 235 1.05 13.71 2.52
CA LEU A 235 1.44 12.66 3.42
C LEU A 235 1.39 13.18 4.85
N GLY A 236 1.02 12.30 5.77
CA GLY A 236 1.32 12.53 7.19
C GLY A 236 2.66 11.91 7.54
N PRO A 237 3.14 12.12 8.77
CA PRO A 237 4.15 11.22 9.31
C PRO A 237 3.60 9.80 9.25
N GLY A 238 4.41 8.86 8.77
CA GLY A 238 4.00 7.45 8.65
C GLY A 238 3.49 6.90 9.98
N THR A 239 2.53 5.99 9.92
CA THR A 239 1.91 5.34 11.08
C THR A 239 2.95 4.74 12.03
N ALA A 240 4.06 4.26 11.47
CA ALA A 240 5.21 3.75 12.21
C ALA A 240 5.77 4.74 13.25
N VAL A 241 5.70 6.06 12.99
CA VAL A 241 6.14 7.12 13.91
C VAL A 241 5.27 7.16 15.16
N TRP A 242 3.94 7.04 15.00
CA TRP A 242 3.03 6.92 16.14
C TRP A 242 3.27 5.63 16.92
N ALA A 243 3.53 4.53 16.20
CA ALA A 243 3.65 3.21 16.80
C ALA A 243 4.99 3.02 17.55
N ALA A 244 6.03 3.80 17.22
CA ALA A 244 7.35 3.72 17.86
C ALA A 244 7.32 3.88 19.40
N ARG A 245 6.32 4.57 19.95
CA ARG A 245 6.11 4.71 21.41
C ARG A 245 5.62 3.42 22.08
N LEU A 246 5.12 2.45 21.30
CA LEU A 246 4.64 1.16 21.79
C LEU A 246 5.79 0.16 21.93
N ASP A 247 6.67 0.11 20.93
CA ASP A 247 7.88 -0.72 20.93
C ASP A 247 8.91 -0.15 19.94
N GLY A 248 10.14 0.08 20.39
CA GLY A 248 11.21 0.66 19.57
C GLY A 248 11.67 -0.24 18.40
N ARG A 249 11.30 -1.53 18.40
CA ARG A 249 11.59 -2.47 17.30
C ARG A 249 10.60 -2.36 16.15
N LEU A 250 9.51 -1.61 16.28
CA LEU A 250 8.60 -1.36 15.17
C LEU A 250 9.30 -0.62 14.01
N PRO A 251 8.69 -0.59 12.80
CA PRO A 251 9.29 0.06 11.65
C PRO A 251 9.63 1.53 11.95
N GLN A 252 10.65 2.05 11.27
CA GLN A 252 11.04 3.46 11.36
C GLN A 252 11.15 4.05 9.96
N PRO A 253 10.64 5.27 9.70
CA PRO A 253 10.88 5.93 8.42
C PRO A 253 12.38 6.19 8.23
N GLY A 254 12.83 6.20 6.98
CA GLY A 254 14.24 6.42 6.65
C GLY A 254 14.41 7.42 5.52
N GLU A 255 15.40 8.30 5.65
CA GLU A 255 15.73 9.27 4.62
C GLU A 255 16.15 8.57 3.31
N GLY A 256 15.61 9.08 2.19
CA GLY A 256 15.84 8.52 0.86
C GLY A 256 15.29 7.11 0.64
N LEU A 257 14.61 6.49 1.61
CA LEU A 257 14.12 5.11 1.51
C LEU A 257 13.16 4.94 0.33
N TYR A 258 12.21 5.86 0.17
CA TYR A 258 11.27 5.87 -0.94
C TYR A 258 11.98 5.88 -2.30
N ALA A 259 12.97 6.78 -2.49
CA ALA A 259 13.71 6.88 -3.74
C ALA A 259 14.48 5.58 -4.05
N ARG A 260 15.11 4.97 -3.04
CA ARG A 260 15.81 3.68 -3.19
C ARG A 260 14.86 2.53 -3.54
N VAL A 261 13.70 2.46 -2.89
CA VAL A 261 12.68 1.43 -3.17
C VAL A 261 12.13 1.59 -4.57
N VAL A 262 11.68 2.79 -4.95
CA VAL A 262 11.16 3.10 -6.30
C VAL A 262 12.20 2.76 -7.36
N ALA A 263 13.47 3.11 -7.17
CA ALA A 263 14.54 2.74 -8.10
C ALA A 263 14.71 1.21 -8.21
N THR A 264 14.64 0.49 -7.08
CA THR A 264 14.80 -0.98 -7.03
C THR A 264 13.68 -1.71 -7.75
N VAL A 265 12.43 -1.28 -7.57
CA VAL A 265 11.24 -1.95 -8.13
C VAL A 265 10.85 -1.44 -9.51
N ARG A 266 11.68 -0.57 -10.12
CA ARG A 266 11.35 0.17 -11.36
C ARG A 266 9.99 0.85 -11.25
N GLY A 267 9.80 1.58 -10.15
CA GLY A 267 8.56 2.26 -9.82
C GLY A 267 8.14 3.33 -10.84
N PRO A 268 7.06 4.06 -10.55
CA PRO A 268 6.48 5.01 -11.50
C PRO A 268 7.49 6.07 -11.97
N ALA A 269 7.56 6.30 -13.29
CA ALA A 269 8.45 7.32 -13.87
C ALA A 269 8.08 8.75 -13.45
N ALA A 270 6.77 9.00 -13.37
CA ALA A 270 6.19 10.30 -13.09
C ALA A 270 5.73 10.39 -11.62
N ALA A 271 6.66 10.10 -10.70
CA ALA A 271 6.43 10.20 -9.26
C ALA A 271 7.56 10.98 -8.57
N ALA A 272 7.19 11.75 -7.56
CA ALA A 272 8.12 12.52 -6.74
C ALA A 272 7.60 12.64 -5.30
N ARG A 273 8.51 12.89 -4.36
CA ARG A 273 8.17 13.38 -3.02
C ARG A 273 8.85 14.72 -2.80
N VAL A 274 8.09 15.71 -2.35
CA VAL A 274 8.55 17.07 -2.07
C VAL A 274 7.80 17.61 -0.86
N LEU A 275 8.53 18.17 0.11
CA LEU A 275 7.97 18.46 1.44
C LEU A 275 7.25 17.21 1.99
N ASP A 276 6.06 17.38 2.55
CA ASP A 276 5.18 16.29 2.98
C ASP A 276 4.19 15.87 1.88
N TRP A 277 4.52 16.01 0.60
CA TRP A 277 3.61 15.67 -0.50
C TRP A 277 4.21 14.60 -1.41
N GLN A 278 3.35 13.69 -1.87
CA GLN A 278 3.64 12.73 -2.92
C GLN A 278 2.93 13.16 -4.21
N VAL A 279 3.70 13.25 -5.29
CA VAL A 279 3.21 13.36 -6.66
C VAL A 279 3.17 11.96 -7.26
N ARG A 280 2.07 11.62 -7.94
CA ARG A 280 1.95 10.39 -8.72
C ARG A 280 1.21 10.62 -10.03
N ASP A 281 1.59 9.84 -11.03
CA ASP A 281 0.88 9.78 -12.30
C ASP A 281 -0.54 9.25 -12.09
N LEU A 282 -1.49 9.89 -12.74
CA LEU A 282 -2.88 9.48 -12.76
C LEU A 282 -3.30 9.33 -14.22
N ALA A 283 -3.37 8.08 -14.66
CA ALA A 283 -3.71 7.75 -16.04
C ALA A 283 -4.72 6.60 -16.08
N PRO A 284 -5.52 6.49 -17.14
CA PRO A 284 -6.54 5.45 -17.27
C PRO A 284 -6.06 4.00 -17.13
N ASP A 285 -4.79 3.74 -17.43
CA ASP A 285 -4.17 2.42 -17.41
C ASP A 285 -3.22 2.21 -16.23
N ILE A 286 -3.11 3.21 -15.35
CA ILE A 286 -2.43 3.13 -14.05
C ILE A 286 -3.51 2.88 -13.00
N VAL A 287 -3.78 1.60 -12.76
CA VAL A 287 -4.92 1.15 -11.97
C VAL A 287 -4.49 0.15 -10.90
N ARG A 288 -5.20 0.16 -9.77
CA ARG A 288 -5.17 -0.95 -8.82
C ARG A 288 -5.80 -2.18 -9.45
N ILE A 289 -5.40 -3.37 -9.01
CA ILE A 289 -6.05 -4.59 -9.46
C ILE A 289 -7.44 -4.74 -8.84
N GLU A 290 -8.36 -5.39 -9.55
CA GLU A 290 -9.68 -5.76 -9.04
C GLU A 290 -9.76 -7.27 -8.82
N LEU A 291 -9.85 -7.68 -7.55
CA LEU A 291 -9.90 -9.11 -7.19
C LEU A 291 -11.21 -9.78 -7.64
N ALA A 292 -12.28 -9.03 -7.90
CA ALA A 292 -13.53 -9.57 -8.42
C ALA A 292 -13.35 -10.29 -9.78
N GLY A 293 -12.34 -9.91 -10.57
CA GLY A 293 -11.98 -10.58 -11.82
C GLY A 293 -11.13 -11.85 -11.65
N LEU A 294 -10.77 -12.22 -10.41
CA LEU A 294 -9.89 -13.35 -10.15
C LEU A 294 -10.60 -14.68 -10.36
N ARG A 295 -10.07 -15.48 -11.29
CA ARG A 295 -10.52 -16.87 -11.45
C ARG A 295 -10.00 -17.69 -10.26
N PRO A 296 -10.82 -18.59 -9.66
CA PRO A 296 -10.40 -19.38 -8.50
C PRO A 296 -9.05 -20.09 -8.68
N LYS A 297 -8.82 -20.71 -9.85
CA LYS A 297 -7.56 -21.40 -10.19
C LYS A 297 -6.31 -20.50 -10.24
N ASP A 298 -6.49 -19.19 -10.35
CA ASP A 298 -5.38 -18.23 -10.41
C ASP A 298 -5.02 -17.64 -9.04
N ALA A 299 -5.81 -17.89 -7.98
CA ALA A 299 -5.57 -17.33 -6.65
C ALA A 299 -4.15 -17.65 -6.14
N SER A 300 -3.73 -18.91 -6.23
CA SER A 300 -2.38 -19.32 -5.84
C SER A 300 -1.29 -18.68 -6.71
N ARG A 301 -1.55 -18.42 -8.00
CA ARG A 301 -0.60 -17.71 -8.87
C ARG A 301 -0.48 -16.24 -8.48
N LEU A 302 -1.60 -15.60 -8.15
CA LEU A 302 -1.64 -14.23 -7.69
C LEU A 302 -0.87 -14.05 -6.38
N LEU A 303 -1.14 -14.88 -5.37
CA LEU A 303 -0.46 -14.79 -4.07
C LEU A 303 1.06 -15.02 -4.20
N ARG A 304 1.48 -15.94 -5.09
CA ARG A 304 2.90 -16.10 -5.43
C ARG A 304 3.50 -14.84 -6.05
N SER A 305 2.79 -14.18 -6.95
CA SER A 305 3.22 -12.89 -7.52
C SER A 305 3.31 -11.80 -6.45
N MET A 306 2.34 -11.72 -5.53
CA MET A 306 2.31 -10.73 -4.45
C MET A 306 3.47 -10.91 -3.47
N ALA A 307 3.74 -12.14 -3.04
CA ALA A 307 4.88 -12.45 -2.17
C ALA A 307 6.22 -12.13 -2.82
N ARG A 308 6.36 -12.35 -4.14
CA ARG A 308 7.56 -11.98 -4.90
C ARG A 308 7.73 -10.46 -5.03
N ALA A 309 6.66 -9.73 -5.34
CA ALA A 309 6.70 -8.26 -5.38
C ALA A 309 7.02 -7.64 -4.00
N THR A 310 6.55 -8.27 -2.92
CA THR A 310 6.95 -7.89 -1.54
C THR A 310 8.45 -8.10 -1.32
N ALA A 311 8.98 -9.26 -1.74
CA ALA A 311 10.41 -9.54 -1.66
C ALA A 311 11.27 -8.59 -2.52
N ASP A 312 10.73 -8.05 -3.62
CA ASP A 312 11.42 -7.07 -4.45
C ASP A 312 11.62 -5.74 -3.71
N VAL A 313 10.65 -5.29 -2.92
CA VAL A 313 10.78 -4.11 -2.02
C VAL A 313 11.81 -4.39 -0.94
N HIS A 314 11.72 -5.53 -0.26
CA HIS A 314 12.66 -5.89 0.81
C HIS A 314 14.11 -5.99 0.27
N ALA A 315 14.28 -6.47 -0.97
CA ALA A 315 15.57 -6.62 -1.63
C ALA A 315 16.28 -5.30 -1.98
N THR A 316 15.66 -4.14 -1.74
CA THR A 316 16.33 -2.83 -1.76
C THR A 316 17.54 -2.81 -0.81
N ASP A 317 17.47 -3.51 0.32
CA ASP A 317 18.64 -3.84 1.14
C ASP A 317 19.01 -5.32 0.94
N ARG A 318 19.95 -5.58 0.02
CA ARG A 318 20.33 -6.97 -0.35
C ARG A 318 20.90 -7.78 0.82
N PRO A 319 21.85 -7.27 1.64
CA PRO A 319 22.32 -7.99 2.82
C PRO A 319 21.20 -8.34 3.80
N ALA A 320 20.35 -7.36 4.16
CA ALA A 320 19.29 -7.59 5.13
C ALA A 320 18.21 -8.53 4.59
N TRP A 321 17.86 -8.41 3.30
CA TRP A 321 16.94 -9.32 2.63
C TRP A 321 17.46 -10.76 2.57
N LYS A 322 18.77 -10.98 2.41
CA LYS A 322 19.35 -12.34 2.48
C LYS A 322 19.11 -12.98 3.86
N ALA A 323 19.26 -12.20 4.93
CA ALA A 323 18.96 -12.65 6.29
C ALA A 323 17.47 -12.95 6.47
N ALA A 324 16.59 -12.05 6.01
CA ALA A 324 15.13 -12.26 6.03
C ALA A 324 14.72 -13.52 5.24
N ARG A 325 15.30 -13.75 4.06
CA ARG A 325 15.03 -14.94 3.25
C ARG A 325 15.54 -16.23 3.91
N ALA A 326 16.68 -16.18 4.61
CA ALA A 326 17.18 -17.32 5.38
C ALA A 326 16.23 -17.65 6.55
N GLN A 327 15.76 -16.63 7.27
CA GLN A 327 14.74 -16.80 8.32
C GLN A 327 13.42 -17.35 7.76
N ALA A 328 12.96 -16.87 6.61
CA ALA A 328 11.76 -17.38 5.96
C ALA A 328 11.86 -18.87 5.60
N ARG A 329 13.04 -19.34 5.18
CA ARG A 329 13.31 -20.77 4.90
C ARG A 329 13.36 -21.62 6.17
N ALA A 330 13.79 -21.06 7.28
CA ALA A 330 13.87 -21.74 8.57
C ALA A 330 12.54 -21.73 9.33
N LEU A 331 11.65 -20.78 9.05
CA LEU A 331 10.34 -20.66 9.69
C LEU A 331 9.46 -21.86 9.30
N ARG A 332 9.03 -22.65 10.28
CA ARG A 332 8.15 -23.79 10.02
C ARG A 332 6.78 -23.27 9.60
N ARG A 333 6.22 -23.86 8.55
CA ARG A 333 4.87 -23.51 8.03
C ARG A 333 3.81 -23.49 9.12
N LYS A 334 3.80 -24.50 10.01
CA LYS A 334 2.86 -24.56 11.14
C LYS A 334 2.92 -23.35 12.08
N ASP A 335 4.12 -22.78 12.27
CA ASP A 335 4.31 -21.62 13.14
C ASP A 335 3.79 -20.35 12.44
N PHE A 336 4.04 -20.23 11.13
CA PHE A 336 3.51 -19.12 10.34
C PHE A 336 1.98 -19.16 10.26
N ARG A 337 1.39 -20.33 10.02
CA ARG A 337 -0.08 -20.54 10.04
C ARG A 337 -0.68 -20.14 11.40
N ALA A 338 -0.06 -20.55 12.50
CA ALA A 338 -0.51 -20.18 13.84
C ALA A 338 -0.45 -18.66 14.10
N LEU A 339 0.60 -17.98 13.61
CA LEU A 339 0.70 -16.52 13.66
C LEU A 339 -0.40 -15.84 12.84
N VAL A 340 -0.64 -16.30 11.60
CA VAL A 340 -1.70 -15.77 10.72
C VAL A 340 -3.07 -15.97 11.36
N ALA A 341 -3.37 -17.17 11.86
CA ALA A 341 -4.64 -17.47 12.54
C ALA A 341 -4.86 -16.58 13.77
N THR A 342 -3.82 -16.40 14.59
CA THR A 342 -3.86 -15.51 15.76
C THR A 342 -4.17 -14.07 15.35
N MET A 343 -3.43 -13.52 14.39
CA MET A 343 -3.62 -12.14 13.96
C MET A 343 -4.93 -11.92 13.20
N ALA A 344 -5.40 -12.90 12.42
CA ALA A 344 -6.71 -12.85 11.78
C ALA A 344 -7.85 -12.85 12.80
N ALA A 345 -7.73 -13.62 13.89
CA ALA A 345 -8.70 -13.59 14.99
C ALA A 345 -8.71 -12.21 15.67
N VAL A 346 -7.53 -11.64 15.95
CA VAL A 346 -7.41 -10.30 16.54
C VAL A 346 -8.08 -9.23 15.67
N VAL A 347 -7.87 -9.26 14.35
CA VAL A 347 -8.53 -8.33 13.41
C VAL A 347 -10.05 -8.51 13.42
N LYS A 348 -10.54 -9.75 13.49
CA LYS A 348 -11.98 -10.05 13.59
C LYS A 348 -12.57 -9.52 14.91
N ASP A 349 -11.83 -9.59 16.01
CA ASP A 349 -12.27 -9.11 17.33
C ASP A 349 -12.22 -7.57 17.43
N ASP A 350 -11.16 -6.94 16.91
CA ASP A 350 -11.06 -5.49 16.80
C ASP A 350 -12.20 -4.95 15.91
N PHE A 351 -12.51 -5.60 14.78
CA PHE A 351 -13.64 -5.23 13.93
C PHE A 351 -14.98 -5.28 14.65
N ARG A 352 -15.24 -6.33 15.45
CA ARG A 352 -16.49 -6.46 16.23
C ARG A 352 -16.61 -5.45 17.37
N SER A 353 -15.49 -5.15 18.02
CA SER A 353 -15.44 -4.27 19.20
C SER A 353 -15.22 -2.80 18.84
N TYR A 354 -15.01 -2.49 17.57
CA TYR A 354 -14.80 -1.12 17.10
C TYR A 354 -15.99 -0.19 17.40
N ASP A 355 -17.20 -0.76 17.35
CA ASP A 355 -18.47 -0.08 17.62
C ASP A 355 -18.94 -0.14 19.09
N ALA A 356 -18.33 -1.01 19.90
CA ALA A 356 -18.61 -1.13 21.33
C ALA A 356 -18.01 0.05 22.11
#